data_AF-A0AAV5FIE0-F1
#
_entry.id   AF-A0AAV5FIE0-F1
#
_cell.length_a   1.000
_cell.length_b   1.000
_cell.length_c   1.000
_cell.angle_alpha   90.00
_cell.angle_beta   90.00
_cell.angle_gamma   90.00
#
_symmetry.space_group_name_H-M   'P 1'
#
loop_
_entity.id
_entity.type
_entity.pdbx_description
1 polymer ?
#
loop_
_entity_poly.entity_id
_entity_poly.type
_entity_poly.pdbx_seq_one_letter_code
_entity_poly.pdbx_strand_id
1 'polypeptide(L)'
;MKVPDKFVCIGNKTIEECEAKCSINCSCVAYAYAILNGSISKGDVTRCLVWIDDHLLDMSKYNLTALGTETLYLRVAGLSSDSETNPGLCNVQD
;
A
#
# COMPACT_ATOMS: atom_id res chain seq x y z
N MET A 1 9.87 6.13 8.09
CA MET A 1 8.58 6.55 8.72
C MET A 1 8.10 5.40 9.60
N LYS A 2 7.11 5.60 10.46
CA LYS A 2 6.31 4.49 11.02
C LYS A 2 5.09 4.31 10.13
N VAL A 3 4.95 3.14 9.53
CA VAL A 3 3.73 2.75 8.80
C VAL A 3 2.52 2.68 9.76
N PRO A 4 1.28 2.96 9.30
CA PRO A 4 0.10 2.82 10.14
C PRO A 4 -0.12 1.39 10.64
N ASP A 5 -0.83 1.22 11.75
CA ASP A 5 -1.18 -0.10 12.29
C ASP A 5 -2.27 -0.80 11.45
N LYS A 6 -2.59 -2.06 11.78
CA LYS A 6 -3.71 -2.85 11.21
C LYS A 6 -3.64 -3.08 9.69
N PHE A 7 -2.46 -3.36 9.17
CA PHE A 7 -2.27 -3.80 7.79
C PHE A 7 -2.47 -5.32 7.61
N VAL A 8 -2.83 -5.70 6.38
CA VAL A 8 -2.71 -7.07 5.90
C VAL A 8 -1.33 -7.23 5.24
N CYS A 9 -0.55 -8.22 5.70
CA CYS A 9 0.70 -8.63 5.06
C CYS A 9 0.44 -9.64 3.95
N ILE A 10 0.89 -9.35 2.73
CA ILE A 10 0.86 -10.28 1.59
C ILE A 10 2.31 -10.52 1.14
N GLY A 11 2.84 -11.72 1.36
CA GLY A 11 4.20 -12.08 0.94
C GLY A 11 4.30 -12.44 -0.54
N ASN A 12 5.54 -12.53 -1.04
CA ASN A 12 5.88 -12.99 -2.40
C ASN A 12 5.20 -12.18 -3.50
N LYS A 13 5.27 -10.85 -3.42
CA LYS A 13 4.70 -9.93 -4.40
C LYS A 13 5.71 -8.91 -4.90
N THR A 14 5.55 -8.47 -6.15
CA THR A 14 6.25 -7.28 -6.67
C THR A 14 5.53 -6.01 -6.21
N ILE A 15 6.18 -4.85 -6.38
CA ILE A 15 5.56 -3.56 -6.06
C ILE A 15 4.32 -3.29 -6.93
N GLU A 16 4.34 -3.66 -8.21
CA GLU A 16 3.22 -3.52 -9.14
C GLU A 16 2.05 -4.43 -8.74
N GLU A 17 2.33 -5.65 -8.26
CA GLU A 17 1.29 -6.52 -7.75
C GLU A 17 0.66 -5.99 -6.45
N CYS A 18 1.44 -5.30 -5.60
CA CYS A 18 0.90 -4.62 -4.42
C CYS A 18 -0.04 -3.49 -4.79
N GLU A 19 0.34 -2.68 -5.79
CA GLU A 19 -0.50 -1.62 -6.33
C GLU A 19 -1.78 -2.20 -6.92
N ALA A 20 -1.69 -3.20 -7.80
CA ALA A 20 -2.86 -3.83 -8.42
C ALA A 20 -3.81 -4.44 -7.37
N LYS A 21 -3.27 -5.05 -6.31
CA LYS A 21 -4.07 -5.58 -5.20
C LYS A 21 -4.87 -4.50 -4.48
N CYS A 22 -4.27 -3.35 -4.25
CA CYS A 22 -4.96 -2.22 -3.64
C CYS A 22 -5.96 -1.60 -4.61
N SER A 23 -5.57 -1.35 -5.86
CA SER A 23 -6.40 -0.70 -6.87
C SER A 23 -7.67 -1.48 -7.24
N ILE A 24 -7.62 -2.83 -7.22
CA ILE A 24 -8.78 -3.69 -7.49
C ILE A 24 -9.71 -3.79 -6.28
N ASN A 25 -9.20 -3.61 -5.06
CA ASN A 25 -10.02 -3.65 -3.85
C ASN A 25 -10.50 -2.24 -3.50
N CYS A 26 -11.79 -1.95 -3.72
CA CYS A 26 -12.31 -0.61 -3.48
C CYS A 26 -12.24 -0.14 -2.03
N SER A 27 -12.21 -1.07 -1.07
CA SER A 27 -11.99 -0.75 0.33
C SER A 27 -10.52 -0.48 0.65
N CYS A 28 -9.56 -0.77 -0.25
CA CYS A 28 -8.16 -0.43 0.02
C CYS A 28 -7.96 1.09 0.03
N VAL A 29 -7.34 1.60 1.09
CA VAL A 29 -7.02 3.03 1.24
C VAL A 29 -5.53 3.33 1.14
N ALA A 30 -4.67 2.33 1.33
CA ALA A 30 -3.22 2.49 1.17
C ALA A 30 -2.50 1.17 0.95
N TYR A 31 -1.30 1.24 0.39
CA TYR A 31 -0.34 0.15 0.39
C TYR A 31 1.09 0.63 0.61
N ALA A 32 1.97 -0.28 1.05
CA ALA A 32 3.41 -0.07 1.10
C ALA A 32 4.12 -1.35 0.66
N TYR A 33 5.30 -1.19 0.07
CA TYR A 33 6.16 -2.30 -0.34
C TYR A 33 7.36 -2.38 0.59
N ALA A 34 7.58 -3.55 1.19
CA ALA A 34 8.68 -3.79 2.10
C ALA A 34 9.54 -4.97 1.63
N ILE A 35 10.86 -4.77 1.66
CA ILE A 35 11.86 -5.83 1.47
C ILE A 35 12.41 -6.17 2.86
N LEU A 36 12.28 -7.43 3.26
CA LEU A 36 12.87 -7.89 4.52
C LEU A 36 14.33 -8.32 4.28
N ASN A 37 15.27 -7.63 4.92
CA ASN A 37 16.68 -8.05 4.95
C ASN A 37 16.96 -9.09 6.07
N GLY A 38 15.94 -9.52 6.82
CA GLY A 38 16.09 -10.30 8.05
C GLY A 38 15.62 -11.76 7.92
N SER A 39 16.56 -12.69 8.11
CA SER A 39 16.40 -14.15 8.30
C SER A 39 15.60 -14.88 7.21
N ILE A 40 16.37 -15.39 6.25
CA ILE A 40 15.99 -16.37 5.23
C ILE A 40 15.47 -17.64 5.93
N SER A 41 14.18 -17.64 6.27
CA SER A 41 13.44 -18.86 6.56
C SER A 41 12.22 -18.85 5.65
N LYS A 42 12.44 -19.40 4.45
CA LYS A 42 11.46 -19.80 3.45
C LYS A 42 10.61 -18.67 2.82
N GLY A 43 11.08 -18.19 1.67
CA GLY A 43 10.19 -17.72 0.59
C GLY A 43 9.90 -16.22 0.57
N ASP A 44 9.37 -15.64 1.65
CA ASP A 44 8.78 -14.30 1.62
C ASP A 44 9.81 -13.15 1.77
N VAL A 45 10.62 -12.90 0.73
CA VAL A 45 11.61 -11.81 0.71
C VAL A 45 10.96 -10.42 0.56
N THR A 46 9.82 -10.38 -0.12
CA THR A 46 9.07 -9.16 -0.44
C THR A 46 7.66 -9.28 0.12
N ARG A 47 7.11 -8.18 0.62
CA ARG A 47 5.74 -8.14 1.15
C ARG A 47 5.03 -6.83 0.86
N CYS A 48 3.75 -6.92 0.53
CA CYS A 48 2.82 -5.81 0.56
C CYS A 48 2.30 -5.64 1.98
N LEU A 49 2.26 -4.39 2.44
CA LEU A 49 1.43 -3.98 3.57
C LEU A 49 0.22 -3.28 2.95
N VAL A 50 -0.99 -3.79 3.18
CA VAL A 50 -2.21 -3.26 2.57
C VAL A 50 -3.20 -2.86 3.66
N TRP A 51 -3.72 -1.64 3.58
CA TRP A 51 -4.73 -1.12 4.50
C TRP A 51 -6.09 -1.10 3.82
N ILE A 52 -7.06 -1.74 4.47
CA ILE A 52 -8.44 -1.88 4.02
C ILE A 52 -9.35 -1.09 4.98
N ASP A 53 -10.39 -0.48 4.41
CA ASP A 53 -11.27 0.50 5.04
C ASP A 53 -10.46 1.69 5.61
N ASP A 54 -10.98 2.46 6.58
CA ASP A 54 -10.35 3.72 7.01
C ASP A 54 -9.20 3.55 8.03
N HIS A 55 -8.41 2.49 7.92
CA HIS A 55 -7.44 2.11 8.96
C HIS A 55 -6.05 2.71 8.76
N LEU A 56 -5.92 4.05 8.77
CA LEU A 56 -4.63 4.75 8.72
C LEU A 56 -4.27 5.41 10.06
N LEU A 57 -4.21 4.60 11.11
CA LEU A 57 -3.96 5.08 12.47
C LEU A 57 -2.49 4.91 12.87
N ASP A 58 -1.99 5.83 13.71
CA ASP A 58 -0.66 5.75 14.34
C ASP A 58 0.53 5.78 13.34
N MET A 59 0.36 6.43 12.19
CA MET A 59 1.45 6.74 11.27
C MET A 59 2.24 7.95 11.77
N SER A 60 3.58 7.89 11.67
CA SER A 60 4.44 9.05 11.96
C SER A 60 5.57 9.20 10.94
N LYS A 61 5.81 10.44 10.52
CA LYS A 61 6.95 10.80 9.67
C LYS A 61 8.11 11.26 10.56
N TYR A 62 9.22 10.55 10.49
CA TYR A 62 10.46 10.97 11.13
C TYR A 62 11.21 11.93 10.21
N ASN A 63 11.67 13.08 10.72
CA ASN A 63 12.54 14.03 9.99
C ASN A 63 13.99 13.55 9.93
N LEU A 64 14.21 12.25 9.69
CA LEU A 64 15.54 11.68 9.58
C LEU A 64 15.94 11.60 8.10
N THR A 65 16.99 12.33 7.72
CA THR A 65 17.63 12.29 6.40
C THR A 65 18.27 10.94 6.08
N ALA A 66 18.21 9.98 7.00
CA ALA A 66 18.84 8.69 6.88
C ALA A 66 17.94 7.62 7.49
N LEU A 67 17.73 6.52 6.75
CA LEU A 67 17.25 5.21 7.21
C LEU A 67 15.72 5.07 7.33
N GLY A 68 15.07 4.84 6.20
CA GLY A 68 13.73 4.25 6.14
C GLY A 68 13.04 4.53 4.82
N THR A 69 13.27 3.67 3.82
CA THR A 69 12.68 3.75 2.47
C THR A 69 11.25 3.19 2.41
N GLU A 70 10.55 3.14 3.53
CA GLU A 70 9.17 2.68 3.56
C GLU A 70 8.32 3.82 3.00
N THR A 71 7.94 3.73 1.73
CA THR A 71 7.03 4.67 1.07
C THR A 71 5.60 4.16 1.26
N LEU A 72 4.73 5.00 1.84
CA LEU A 72 3.29 4.73 1.91
C LEU A 72 2.62 5.35 0.69
N TYR A 73 1.91 4.54 -0.08
CA TYR A 73 1.10 4.96 -1.21
C TYR A 73 -0.35 5.04 -0.76
N LEU A 74 -0.94 6.24 -0.82
CA LEU A 74 -2.33 6.49 -0.45
C LEU A 74 -3.21 6.40 -1.69
N ARG A 75 -4.36 5.75 -1.56
CA ARG A 75 -5.39 5.79 -2.56
C ARG A 75 -6.13 7.12 -2.45
N VAL A 76 -6.16 7.87 -3.54
CA VAL A 76 -6.88 9.14 -3.63
C VAL A 76 -7.96 9.02 -4.70
N ALA A 77 -9.04 9.79 -4.54
CA ALA A 77 -10.06 9.88 -5.57
C ALA A 77 -9.44 10.39 -6.88
N GLY A 78 -9.70 9.68 -7.98
CA GLY A 78 -9.31 10.14 -9.31
C GLY A 78 -10.21 11.30 -9.74
N LEU A 79 -9.61 12.35 -10.31
CA LEU A 79 -10.37 13.35 -11.07
C LEU A 79 -10.83 12.66 -12.36
N SER A 80 -12.14 12.59 -12.58
CA SER A 80 -12.70 12.03 -13.81
C SER A 80 -12.41 12.96 -14.99
N SER A 81 -11.30 12.74 -15.69
CA SER A 81 -11.14 13.20 -17.07
C SER A 81 -11.61 12.07 -17.98
N ASP A 82 -12.76 12.28 -18.62
CA ASP A 82 -13.40 11.31 -19.52
C ASP A 82 -12.48 10.92 -20.69
N SER A 83 -11.66 9.87 -20.52
CA SER A 83 -11.23 8.93 -21.58
C SER A 83 -10.07 8.04 -21.10
N GLU A 84 -10.37 7.00 -20.33
CA GLU A 84 -9.76 5.66 -20.45
C GLU A 84 -10.37 4.78 -19.36
N THR A 85 -10.88 3.61 -19.74
CA THR A 85 -11.39 2.61 -18.80
C THR A 85 -10.23 2.08 -17.97
N ASN A 86 -9.91 2.75 -16.86
CA ASN A 86 -8.96 2.27 -15.88
C ASN A 86 -9.65 1.16 -15.06
N PRO A 87 -9.14 -0.08 -15.07
CA PRO A 87 -9.73 -1.20 -14.32
C PRO A 87 -9.72 -1.01 -12.78
N GLY A 88 -9.16 0.08 -12.26
CA GLY A 88 -9.16 0.48 -10.85
C GLY A 88 -10.13 1.61 -10.47
N LEU A 89 -11.07 1.99 -11.35
CA LEU A 89 -12.12 2.97 -11.01
C LEU A 89 -13.08 2.37 -9.98
N CYS A 90 -12.89 2.76 -8.71
CA CYS A 90 -13.89 2.52 -7.68
C CYS A 90 -14.84 3.70 -7.64
N ASN A 91 -16.13 3.40 -7.64
CA ASN A 91 -17.16 4.40 -7.46
C ASN A 91 -16.93 5.05 -6.09
N VAL A 92 -16.88 6.38 -6.04
CA VAL A 92 -16.96 7.11 -4.79
C VAL A 92 -18.37 6.88 -4.26
N GLN A 93 -18.51 6.06 -3.23
CA GLN A 93 -19.78 5.95 -2.52
C GLN A 93 -19.84 7.15 -1.58
N ASP A 94 -20.80 8.04 -1.81
CA ASP A 94 -21.10 9.21 -0.97
C ASP A 94 -21.39 8.84 0.50
#